data_AF-A0A423TVV2-F1
#
_entry.id   AF-A0A423TVV2-F1
#
_cell.length_a   1.000
_cell.length_b   1.000
_cell.length_c   1.000
_cell.angle_alpha   90.00
_cell.angle_beta   90.00
_cell.angle_gamma   90.00
#
_symmetry.space_group_name_H-M   'P 1'
#
loop_
_entity.id
_entity.type
_entity.pdbx_description
1 polymer ?
#
loop_
_entity_poly.entity_id
_entity_poly.type
_entity_poly.pdbx_seq_one_letter_code
_entity_poly.pdbx_strand_id
1 'polypeptide(L)'
;MTRVKAVKGLSWGQAAIGNAKWSGARLCDVLKDMGIERDTTDALHVQFEGLDTDPANMPYGSSIPIEKALDPYGDVYLAYEMNGETIPRDHGYPIRVIVPGVVGARNVKWLGKIIISKKESDAHWQQNDYKGFAPNVDWDTVDFKKSPAIQELPVISAICEPLEGGTVKVKNGKVKLRGYAWSGGGRKIIRVDVSADGGKTWQAADPLESDESRHPRAWGWSLWSAEVPVSKKSGEVQLCVKAVDSQYNTQPENFENIWNLRGVLANAYHRVNIKIEQ
;
A
#
# COMPACT_ATOMS: atom_id res chain seq x y z
N MET A 1 0.31 14.85 -4.60
CA MET A 1 -0.56 15.58 -3.64
C MET A 1 0.03 16.90 -3.15
N THR A 2 1.25 16.93 -2.59
CA THR A 2 1.88 18.20 -2.11
C THR A 2 2.01 19.28 -3.19
N ARG A 3 2.18 18.89 -4.45
CA ARG A 3 2.16 19.80 -5.61
C ARG A 3 0.80 20.48 -5.87
N VAL A 4 -0.31 19.91 -5.36
CA VAL A 4 -1.66 20.49 -5.47
C VAL A 4 -1.90 21.49 -4.35
N LYS A 5 -1.73 21.04 -3.10
CA LYS A 5 -1.83 21.84 -1.88
C LYS A 5 -1.02 21.16 -0.77
N ALA A 6 -0.40 21.96 0.10
CA ALA A 6 0.40 21.46 1.21
C ALA A 6 -0.41 20.50 2.12
N VAL A 7 0.25 19.46 2.63
CA VAL A 7 -0.33 18.45 3.54
C VAL A 7 0.55 18.28 4.77
N LYS A 8 0.03 17.69 5.85
CA LYS A 8 0.85 17.28 7.00
C LYS A 8 1.13 15.79 6.93
N GLY A 9 2.41 15.43 6.80
CA GLY A 9 2.89 14.06 6.75
C GLY A 9 4.35 13.99 6.32
N LEU A 10 4.93 12.78 6.41
CA LEU A 10 6.26 12.52 5.91
C LEU A 10 6.27 12.53 4.36
N SER A 11 7.38 12.98 3.78
CA SER A 11 7.55 13.05 2.32
C SER A 11 8.13 11.74 1.79
N TRP A 12 7.24 10.80 1.46
CA TRP A 12 7.57 9.41 1.13
C TRP A 12 8.08 9.16 -0.30
N GLY A 13 7.78 10.07 -1.24
CA GLY A 13 7.93 9.77 -2.67
C GLY A 13 7.14 8.53 -3.08
N GLN A 14 7.69 7.73 -3.99
CA GLN A 14 7.13 6.47 -4.49
C GLN A 14 7.64 5.23 -3.73
N ALA A 15 8.28 5.40 -2.57
CA ALA A 15 9.06 4.33 -1.93
C ALA A 15 8.53 3.85 -0.57
N ALA A 16 7.39 4.36 -0.09
CA ALA A 16 6.76 3.86 1.14
C ALA A 16 5.98 2.54 0.91
N ILE A 17 6.66 1.56 0.33
CA ILE A 17 6.19 0.21 0.04
C ILE A 17 7.38 -0.75 0.12
N GLY A 18 7.14 -1.98 0.57
CA GLY A 18 8.14 -3.04 0.59
C GLY A 18 7.49 -4.41 0.46
N ASN A 19 8.24 -5.38 -0.05
CA ASN A 19 7.77 -6.74 -0.26
C ASN A 19 8.76 -7.73 0.37
N ALA A 20 8.28 -8.65 1.19
CA ALA A 20 9.09 -9.64 1.88
C ALA A 20 8.30 -10.93 2.08
N LYS A 21 9.02 -12.06 2.21
CA LYS A 21 8.45 -13.33 2.63
C LYS A 21 8.39 -13.35 4.16
N TRP A 22 7.20 -13.49 4.72
CA TRP A 22 7.02 -13.53 6.18
C TRP A 22 6.76 -14.97 6.64
N SER A 23 7.24 -15.32 7.84
CA SER A 23 6.96 -16.62 8.46
C SER A 23 6.68 -16.43 9.95
N GLY A 24 5.71 -17.19 10.45
CA GLY A 24 5.07 -16.91 11.73
C GLY A 24 3.94 -17.87 12.07
N ALA A 25 3.38 -17.73 13.27
CA ALA A 25 2.13 -18.38 13.63
C ALA A 25 0.96 -17.68 12.92
N ARG A 26 -0.03 -18.42 12.42
CA ARG A 26 -1.25 -17.81 11.89
C ARG A 26 -2.09 -17.29 13.05
N LEU A 27 -2.61 -16.07 12.92
CA LEU A 27 -3.44 -15.49 13.96
C LEU A 27 -4.74 -16.30 14.15
N CYS A 28 -5.35 -16.80 13.08
CA CYS A 28 -6.55 -17.62 13.18
C CYS A 28 -6.33 -18.91 14.00
N ASP A 29 -5.16 -19.55 13.86
CA ASP A 29 -4.82 -20.75 14.64
C ASP A 29 -4.61 -20.43 16.12
N VAL A 30 -3.96 -19.30 16.44
CA VAL A 30 -3.78 -18.81 17.82
C VAL A 30 -5.13 -18.48 18.46
N LEU A 31 -6.01 -17.78 17.74
CA LEU A 31 -7.34 -17.44 18.23
C LEU A 31 -8.19 -18.69 18.46
N LYS A 32 -8.10 -19.67 17.56
CA LYS A 32 -8.78 -20.96 17.69
C LYS A 32 -8.30 -21.74 18.91
N ASP A 33 -6.99 -21.78 19.17
CA ASP A 33 -6.43 -22.42 20.37
C ASP A 33 -6.94 -21.77 21.67
N MET A 34 -7.25 -20.46 21.62
CA MET A 34 -7.91 -19.72 22.70
C MET A 34 -9.45 -19.90 22.75
N GLY A 35 -10.03 -20.73 21.89
CA GLY A 35 -11.48 -20.97 21.81
C GLY A 35 -12.28 -19.85 21.13
N ILE A 36 -11.62 -18.93 20.42
CA ILE A 36 -12.27 -17.83 19.70
C ILE A 36 -12.51 -18.28 18.26
N GLU A 37 -13.76 -18.54 17.92
CA GLU A 37 -14.16 -18.95 16.59
C GLU A 37 -15.30 -18.07 16.07
N ARG A 38 -15.49 -18.07 14.75
CA ARG A 38 -16.46 -17.19 14.07
C ARG A 38 -17.89 -17.39 14.60
N ASP A 39 -18.25 -18.63 14.91
CA ASP A 39 -19.62 -18.98 15.29
C ASP A 39 -19.89 -18.78 16.79
N THR A 40 -18.84 -18.56 17.59
CA THR A 40 -18.94 -18.49 19.06
C THR A 40 -18.60 -17.12 19.64
N THR A 41 -17.89 -16.28 18.89
CA THR A 41 -17.48 -14.94 19.35
C THR A 41 -18.52 -13.87 19.00
N ASP A 42 -18.76 -12.94 19.92
CA ASP A 42 -19.52 -11.71 19.66
C ASP A 42 -18.62 -10.48 19.44
N ALA A 43 -17.30 -10.70 19.36
CA ALA A 43 -16.32 -9.69 19.03
C ALA A 43 -16.40 -9.30 17.56
N LEU A 44 -16.03 -8.05 17.25
CA LEU A 44 -16.04 -7.51 15.89
C LEU A 44 -14.64 -7.13 15.41
N HIS A 45 -13.67 -7.03 16.33
CA HIS A 45 -12.31 -6.59 16.04
C HIS A 45 -11.29 -7.35 16.87
N VAL A 46 -10.09 -7.48 16.29
CA VAL A 46 -8.86 -7.80 17.00
C VAL A 46 -8.00 -6.55 17.04
N GLN A 47 -7.69 -6.08 18.25
CA GLN A 47 -6.82 -4.95 18.48
C GLN A 47 -5.41 -5.44 18.84
N PHE A 48 -4.41 -4.63 18.48
CA PHE A 48 -3.00 -4.93 18.68
C PHE A 48 -2.34 -3.71 19.33
N GLU A 49 -1.52 -3.94 20.35
CA GLU A 49 -0.68 -2.90 20.96
C GLU A 49 0.80 -3.30 20.80
N GLY A 50 1.60 -2.35 20.34
CA GLY A 50 3.06 -2.44 20.30
C GLY A 50 3.68 -2.15 21.67
N LEU A 51 4.94 -2.53 21.83
CA LEU A 51 5.76 -2.21 23.01
C LEU A 51 6.34 -0.79 22.96
N ASP A 52 6.29 -0.14 21.79
CA ASP A 52 6.69 1.26 21.64
C ASP A 52 5.59 2.21 22.13
N THR A 53 6.00 3.21 22.91
CA THR A 53 5.09 4.19 23.51
C THR A 53 5.49 5.62 23.16
N ASP A 54 4.51 6.51 23.16
CA ASP A 54 4.74 7.95 23.12
C ASP A 54 5.21 8.49 24.50
N PRO A 55 5.55 9.79 24.63
CA PRO A 55 5.96 10.39 25.90
C PRO A 55 4.88 10.38 27.01
N ALA A 56 3.61 10.16 26.65
CA ALA A 56 2.50 9.98 27.60
C ALA A 56 2.30 8.50 27.97
N ASN A 57 3.24 7.63 27.57
CA ASN A 57 3.22 6.19 27.81
C ASN A 57 2.03 5.48 27.15
N MET A 58 1.50 6.04 26.06
CA MET A 58 0.46 5.41 25.25
C MET A 58 1.12 4.55 24.16
N PRO A 59 0.78 3.25 24.04
CA PRO A 59 1.39 2.37 23.05
C PRO A 59 0.90 2.67 21.64
N TYR A 60 1.73 2.36 20.63
CA TYR A 60 1.22 2.23 19.27
C TYR A 60 0.12 1.18 19.23
N GLY A 61 -1.03 1.52 18.64
CA GLY A 61 -2.18 0.63 18.62
C GLY A 61 -2.96 0.72 17.31
N SER A 62 -3.50 -0.43 16.90
CA SER A 62 -4.39 -0.52 15.73
C SER A 62 -5.30 -1.75 15.83
N SER A 63 -6.22 -1.91 14.89
CA SER A 63 -7.11 -3.07 14.85
C SER A 63 -7.52 -3.46 13.44
N ILE A 64 -7.90 -4.73 13.29
CA ILE A 64 -8.52 -5.29 12.09
C ILE A 64 -9.89 -5.89 12.44
N PRO A 65 -10.81 -6.02 11.48
CA PRO A 65 -12.06 -6.77 11.67
C PRO A 65 -11.78 -8.22 12.08
N ILE A 66 -12.62 -8.79 12.94
CA ILE A 66 -12.49 -10.17 13.44
C ILE A 66 -12.55 -11.17 12.28
N GLU A 67 -13.31 -10.88 11.23
CA GLU A 67 -13.46 -11.74 10.06
C GLU A 67 -12.12 -11.89 9.33
N LYS A 68 -11.34 -10.81 9.21
CA LYS A 68 -10.00 -10.87 8.62
C LYS A 68 -9.03 -11.65 9.50
N ALA A 69 -9.15 -11.56 10.82
CA ALA A 69 -8.29 -12.26 11.76
C ALA A 69 -8.57 -13.77 11.82
N LEU A 70 -9.83 -14.17 11.66
CA LEU A 70 -10.26 -15.57 11.70
C LEU A 70 -10.25 -16.27 10.33
N ASP A 71 -10.15 -15.53 9.22
CA ASP A 71 -10.15 -16.11 7.88
C ASP A 71 -8.90 -16.97 7.62
N PRO A 72 -9.02 -18.30 7.43
CA PRO A 72 -7.89 -19.17 7.11
C PRO A 72 -7.26 -18.87 5.74
N TYR A 73 -7.95 -18.14 4.87
CA TYR A 73 -7.43 -17.65 3.59
C TYR A 73 -6.98 -16.18 3.66
N GLY A 74 -7.16 -15.53 4.81
CA GLY A 74 -6.78 -14.14 5.05
C GLY A 74 -5.30 -13.96 5.31
N ASP A 75 -4.57 -15.04 5.63
CA ASP A 75 -3.12 -15.09 5.80
C ASP A 75 -2.59 -14.08 6.83
N VAL A 76 -3.31 -13.84 7.93
CA VAL A 76 -2.81 -12.96 9.01
C VAL A 76 -1.82 -13.74 9.88
N TYR A 77 -0.59 -13.21 10.03
CA TYR A 77 0.49 -13.85 10.78
C TYR A 77 0.96 -13.01 11.96
N LEU A 78 1.31 -13.71 13.05
CA LEU A 78 2.25 -13.25 14.08
C LEU A 78 3.65 -13.67 13.62
N ALA A 79 4.31 -12.79 12.87
CA ALA A 79 5.56 -13.06 12.18
C ALA A 79 6.78 -12.84 13.09
N TYR A 80 7.69 -13.82 13.08
CA TYR A 80 9.00 -13.78 13.74
C TYR A 80 10.17 -13.89 12.75
N GLU A 81 9.88 -14.19 11.48
CA GLU A 81 10.86 -14.26 10.39
C GLU A 81 10.48 -13.32 9.23
N MET A 82 11.51 -12.73 8.61
CA MET A 82 11.44 -11.90 7.41
C MET A 82 12.53 -12.37 6.43
N ASN A 83 12.11 -12.80 5.24
CA ASN A 83 12.97 -13.34 4.19
C ASN A 83 13.82 -14.55 4.63
N GLY A 84 13.26 -15.42 5.47
CA GLY A 84 13.92 -16.64 5.96
C GLY A 84 14.91 -16.41 7.11
N GLU A 85 15.03 -15.17 7.57
CA GLU A 85 15.90 -14.78 8.68
C GLU A 85 15.06 -14.25 9.84
N THR A 86 15.63 -14.23 11.05
CA THR A 86 15.01 -13.58 12.20
C THR A 86 14.66 -12.13 11.88
N ILE A 87 13.45 -11.70 12.25
CA ILE A 87 12.99 -10.35 11.94
C ILE A 87 13.94 -9.27 12.52
N PRO A 88 14.39 -8.28 11.72
CA PRO A 88 15.22 -7.21 12.24
C PRO A 88 14.48 -6.30 13.24
N ARG A 89 15.23 -5.62 14.11
CA ARG A 89 14.67 -4.71 15.14
C ARG A 89 13.72 -3.67 14.56
N ASP A 90 14.11 -2.97 13.49
CA ASP A 90 13.29 -1.94 12.86
C ASP A 90 12.00 -2.49 12.23
N HIS A 91 11.99 -3.78 11.91
CA HIS A 91 10.85 -4.46 11.35
C HIS A 91 9.96 -5.13 12.38
N GLY A 92 10.32 -5.12 13.68
CA GLY A 92 9.41 -5.49 14.76
C GLY A 92 9.83 -6.67 15.63
N TYR A 93 11.13 -6.97 15.74
CA TYR A 93 11.63 -8.03 16.63
C TYR A 93 11.07 -7.95 18.07
N PRO A 94 10.65 -9.06 18.70
CA PRO A 94 10.71 -10.44 18.18
C PRO A 94 9.51 -10.85 17.32
N ILE A 95 8.36 -10.18 17.48
CA ILE A 95 7.10 -10.55 16.82
C ILE A 95 6.42 -9.29 16.31
N ARG A 96 5.88 -9.35 15.09
CA ARG A 96 4.96 -8.35 14.55
C ARG A 96 3.69 -9.00 14.00
N VAL A 97 2.65 -8.19 13.85
CA VAL A 97 1.49 -8.55 13.03
C VAL A 97 1.82 -8.30 11.56
N ILE A 98 1.45 -9.25 10.70
CA ILE A 98 1.37 -9.10 9.25
C ILE A 98 -0.07 -9.36 8.82
N VAL A 99 -0.70 -8.35 8.21
CA VAL A 99 -2.07 -8.37 7.70
C VAL A 99 -2.02 -8.16 6.18
N PRO A 100 -1.98 -9.23 5.36
CA PRO A 100 -1.88 -9.10 3.92
C PRO A 100 -3.07 -8.38 3.29
N GLY A 101 -2.79 -7.56 2.27
CA GLY A 101 -3.80 -6.77 1.55
C GLY A 101 -4.27 -5.51 2.27
N VAL A 102 -3.75 -5.23 3.47
CA VAL A 102 -4.17 -4.12 4.35
C VAL A 102 -3.02 -3.12 4.52
N VAL A 103 -3.34 -1.84 4.75
CA VAL A 103 -2.37 -0.76 4.96
C VAL A 103 -1.36 -1.08 6.07
N GLY A 104 -0.11 -0.65 5.88
CA GLY A 104 1.00 -0.92 6.79
C GLY A 104 0.74 -0.52 8.25
N ALA A 105 -0.09 0.49 8.51
CA ALA A 105 -0.46 0.91 9.86
C ALA A 105 -1.13 -0.19 10.70
N ARG A 106 -1.78 -1.18 10.08
CA ARG A 106 -2.43 -2.29 10.82
C ARG A 106 -1.45 -3.42 11.16
N ASN A 107 -0.23 -3.36 10.62
CA ASN A 107 0.81 -4.37 10.80
C ASN A 107 1.68 -3.99 12.01
N VAL A 108 1.10 -4.02 13.22
CA VAL A 108 1.76 -3.58 14.46
C VAL A 108 3.09 -4.30 14.67
N LYS A 109 4.16 -3.53 14.82
CA LYS A 109 5.52 -4.02 15.13
C LYS A 109 5.69 -4.14 16.65
N TRP A 110 6.69 -4.92 17.07
CA TRP A 110 7.03 -5.07 18.49
C TRP A 110 5.80 -5.46 19.32
N LEU A 111 5.05 -6.46 18.86
CA LEU A 111 3.73 -6.79 19.38
C LEU A 111 3.81 -7.17 20.86
N GLY A 112 3.11 -6.40 21.71
CA GLY A 112 3.04 -6.64 23.16
C GLY A 112 1.70 -7.22 23.62
N LYS A 113 0.59 -6.89 22.95
CA LYS A 113 -0.74 -7.31 23.38
C LYS A 113 -1.71 -7.51 22.21
N ILE A 114 -2.57 -8.51 22.34
CA ILE A 114 -3.70 -8.78 21.45
C ILE A 114 -4.98 -8.69 22.29
N ILE A 115 -6.00 -7.97 21.79
CA ILE A 115 -7.27 -7.74 22.50
C ILE A 115 -8.42 -8.09 21.58
N ILE A 116 -9.36 -8.89 22.08
CA ILE A 116 -10.59 -9.26 21.38
C ILE A 116 -11.69 -8.30 21.82
N SER A 117 -12.32 -7.61 20.87
CA SER A 117 -13.16 -6.46 21.19
C SER A 117 -14.36 -6.32 20.26
N LYS A 118 -15.43 -5.73 20.78
CA LYS A 118 -16.61 -5.30 19.99
C LYS A 118 -16.39 -3.98 19.24
N LYS A 119 -15.25 -3.32 19.47
CA LYS A 119 -14.93 -2.01 18.90
C LYS A 119 -13.54 -2.02 18.29
N GLU A 120 -13.32 -1.13 17.34
CA GLU A 120 -11.96 -0.79 16.89
C GLU A 120 -11.06 -0.37 18.07
N SER A 121 -9.74 -0.43 17.85
CA SER A 121 -8.77 0.12 18.80
C SER A 121 -9.04 1.60 19.05
N ASP A 122 -9.02 2.01 20.32
CA ASP A 122 -9.17 3.42 20.72
C ASP A 122 -7.88 4.24 20.51
N ALA A 123 -6.80 3.60 20.04
CA ALA A 123 -5.52 4.27 19.80
C ALA A 123 -5.63 5.40 18.78
N HIS A 124 -4.83 6.46 18.97
CA HIS A 124 -4.83 7.65 18.11
C HIS A 124 -4.70 7.30 16.62
N TRP A 125 -3.79 6.38 16.27
CA TRP A 125 -3.54 5.97 14.89
C TRP A 125 -4.68 5.14 14.25
N GLN A 126 -5.62 4.63 15.03
CA GLN A 126 -6.84 4.01 14.50
C GLN A 126 -7.97 5.05 14.36
N GLN A 127 -8.12 5.89 15.38
CA GLN A 127 -9.28 6.78 15.49
C GLN A 127 -9.10 8.11 14.75
N ASN A 128 -7.92 8.73 14.82
CA ASN A 128 -7.63 10.10 14.42
C ASN A 128 -6.51 10.23 13.35
N ASP A 129 -6.13 9.13 12.71
CA ASP A 129 -5.18 9.11 11.58
C ASP A 129 -5.54 7.99 10.59
N TYR A 130 -4.84 7.93 9.45
CA TYR A 130 -4.99 6.92 8.41
C TYR A 130 -6.45 6.77 7.95
N LYS A 131 -7.07 7.89 7.61
CA LYS A 131 -8.43 8.03 7.06
C LYS A 131 -8.42 8.94 5.83
N GLY A 132 -9.24 8.61 4.82
CA GLY A 132 -9.40 9.41 3.61
C GLY A 132 -10.53 10.43 3.77
N PHE A 133 -10.37 11.64 3.23
CA PHE A 133 -11.39 12.69 3.27
C PHE A 133 -11.56 13.33 1.91
N ALA A 134 -12.71 13.98 1.69
CA ALA A 134 -12.96 14.73 0.46
C ALA A 134 -12.00 15.93 0.34
N PRO A 135 -11.66 16.36 -0.90
CA PRO A 135 -10.68 17.44 -1.12
C PRO A 135 -11.02 18.81 -0.52
N ASN A 136 -12.27 19.05 -0.15
CA ASN A 136 -12.72 20.28 0.49
C ASN A 136 -12.58 20.27 2.03
N VAL A 137 -12.17 19.15 2.65
CA VAL A 137 -11.95 19.05 4.10
C VAL A 137 -10.55 19.55 4.46
N ASP A 138 -10.48 20.43 5.47
CA ASP A 138 -9.23 20.99 6.01
C ASP A 138 -9.16 20.82 7.54
N TRP A 139 -8.07 21.28 8.18
CA TRP A 139 -7.79 21.05 9.59
C TRP A 139 -8.83 21.62 10.57
N ASP A 140 -9.53 22.67 10.18
CA ASP A 140 -10.60 23.32 10.95
C ASP A 140 -11.97 22.62 10.79
N THR A 141 -12.11 21.78 9.78
CA THR A 141 -13.39 21.13 9.40
C THR A 141 -13.35 19.61 9.44
N VAL A 142 -12.18 19.01 9.65
CA VAL A 142 -12.00 17.55 9.70
C VAL A 142 -12.75 16.94 10.88
N ASP A 143 -13.55 15.92 10.60
CA ASP A 143 -14.18 15.05 11.59
C ASP A 143 -13.83 13.59 11.28
N PHE A 144 -12.91 13.03 12.06
CA PHE A 144 -12.42 11.67 11.85
C PHE A 144 -13.48 10.58 12.05
N LYS A 145 -14.62 10.89 12.68
CA LYS A 145 -15.73 9.93 12.83
C LYS A 145 -16.51 9.72 11.53
N LYS A 146 -16.39 10.65 10.57
CA LYS A 146 -17.10 10.59 9.27
C LYS A 146 -16.38 9.77 8.20
N SER A 147 -15.22 9.21 8.52
CA SER A 147 -14.44 8.40 7.58
C SER A 147 -14.02 7.09 8.24
N PRO A 148 -14.11 5.95 7.53
CA PRO A 148 -13.62 4.68 8.04
C PRO A 148 -12.09 4.68 8.13
N ALA A 149 -11.55 3.95 9.10
CA ALA A 149 -10.13 3.66 9.15
C ALA A 149 -9.70 2.92 7.87
N ILE A 150 -8.61 3.36 7.23
CA ILE A 150 -8.08 2.66 6.05
C ILE A 150 -7.72 1.23 6.47
N GLN A 151 -8.28 0.26 5.75
CA GLN A 151 -7.97 -1.16 5.86
C GLN A 151 -7.31 -1.59 4.55
N GLU A 152 -8.07 -2.14 3.61
CA GLU A 152 -7.57 -2.40 2.26
C GLU A 152 -7.21 -1.11 1.53
N LEU A 153 -6.18 -1.18 0.71
CA LEU A 153 -5.72 -0.07 -0.13
C LEU A 153 -6.21 -0.23 -1.58
N PRO A 154 -6.41 0.89 -2.30
CA PRO A 154 -6.74 0.85 -3.72
C PRO A 154 -5.53 0.40 -4.55
N VAL A 155 -5.78 0.09 -5.83
CA VAL A 155 -4.71 -0.17 -6.80
C VAL A 155 -3.74 1.01 -6.90
N ILE A 156 -2.45 0.71 -6.95
CA ILE A 156 -1.35 1.67 -7.09
C ILE A 156 -0.29 1.13 -8.04
N SER A 157 0.40 2.04 -8.74
CA SER A 157 1.61 1.74 -9.50
C SER A 157 2.54 2.95 -9.51
N ALA A 158 3.83 2.69 -9.69
CA ALA A 158 4.83 3.75 -9.83
C ALA A 158 5.96 3.33 -10.79
N ILE A 159 6.58 4.34 -11.39
CA ILE A 159 7.78 4.22 -12.23
C ILE A 159 8.98 4.37 -11.28
N CYS A 160 9.84 3.36 -11.25
CA CYS A 160 11.09 3.36 -10.48
C CYS A 160 12.30 3.68 -11.36
N GLU A 161 12.19 3.43 -12.66
CA GLU A 161 13.17 3.82 -13.65
C GLU A 161 12.46 4.20 -14.97
N PRO A 162 12.84 5.32 -15.59
CA PRO A 162 13.78 6.33 -15.10
C PRO A 162 13.22 7.16 -13.92
N LEU A 163 14.08 7.93 -13.25
CA LEU A 163 13.71 8.86 -12.17
C LEU A 163 13.36 10.25 -12.72
N GLU A 164 12.61 11.03 -11.93
CA GLU A 164 12.24 12.43 -12.26
C GLU A 164 13.49 13.26 -12.57
N GLY A 165 13.45 13.97 -13.71
CA GLY A 165 14.55 14.81 -14.20
C GLY A 165 15.71 14.03 -14.81
N GLY A 166 15.63 12.70 -14.90
CA GLY A 166 16.69 11.86 -15.47
C GLY A 166 16.90 12.08 -16.97
N THR A 167 18.14 11.93 -17.43
CA THR A 167 18.50 11.87 -18.85
C THR A 167 18.57 10.42 -19.29
N VAL A 168 17.92 10.08 -20.41
CA VAL A 168 17.76 8.69 -20.85
C VAL A 168 18.17 8.53 -22.31
N LYS A 169 18.99 7.51 -22.59
CA LYS A 169 19.36 7.09 -23.95
C LYS A 169 18.21 6.37 -24.63
N VAL A 170 17.85 6.83 -25.81
CA VAL A 170 16.86 6.17 -26.65
C VAL A 170 17.52 5.04 -27.43
N LYS A 171 17.02 3.83 -27.29
CA LYS A 171 17.48 2.66 -28.05
C LYS A 171 16.40 2.23 -29.03
N ASN A 172 16.73 2.19 -30.33
CA ASN A 172 15.78 1.82 -31.39
C ASN A 172 14.46 2.63 -31.36
N GLY A 173 14.52 3.91 -30.95
CA GLY A 173 13.33 4.77 -30.83
C GLY A 173 12.47 4.49 -29.60
N LYS A 174 12.95 3.70 -28.63
CA LYS A 174 12.22 3.36 -27.41
C LYS A 174 13.00 3.74 -26.15
N VAL A 175 12.26 3.95 -25.06
CA VAL A 175 12.78 4.12 -23.70
C VAL A 175 12.32 2.94 -22.85
N LYS A 176 13.23 2.41 -22.04
CA LYS A 176 12.94 1.35 -21.08
C LYS A 176 12.40 1.94 -19.78
N LEU A 177 11.30 1.39 -19.30
CA LEU A 177 10.67 1.74 -18.04
C LEU A 177 10.60 0.49 -17.15
N ARG A 178 10.75 0.69 -15.83
CA ARG A 178 10.53 -0.34 -14.81
C ARG A 178 9.80 0.24 -13.61
N GLY A 179 9.05 -0.60 -12.93
CA GLY A 179 8.38 -0.19 -11.71
C GLY A 179 7.62 -1.32 -11.01
N TYR A 180 6.74 -0.94 -10.10
CA TYR A 180 5.85 -1.85 -9.39
C TYR A 180 4.39 -1.47 -9.60
N ALA A 181 3.51 -2.45 -9.38
CA ALA A 181 2.07 -2.29 -9.23
C ALA A 181 1.56 -3.22 -8.13
N TRP A 182 0.53 -2.80 -7.39
CA TRP A 182 -0.06 -3.59 -6.30
C TRP A 182 -1.49 -3.13 -6.01
N SER A 183 -2.33 -4.02 -5.49
CA SER A 183 -3.68 -3.68 -5.02
C SER A 183 -3.96 -4.40 -3.70
N GLY A 184 -4.72 -3.74 -2.81
CA GLY A 184 -5.13 -4.32 -1.53
C GLY A 184 -6.09 -5.50 -1.68
N GLY A 185 -6.46 -6.10 -0.55
CA GLY A 185 -7.47 -7.17 -0.50
C GLY A 185 -7.13 -8.42 -1.33
N GLY A 186 -5.88 -8.59 -1.77
CA GLY A 186 -5.43 -9.77 -2.52
C GLY A 186 -5.91 -9.78 -3.97
N ARG A 187 -6.28 -8.61 -4.48
CA ARG A 187 -6.63 -8.38 -5.88
C ARG A 187 -5.37 -8.39 -6.73
N LYS A 188 -5.32 -9.32 -7.69
CA LYS A 188 -4.14 -9.50 -8.55
C LYS A 188 -4.05 -8.35 -9.55
N ILE A 189 -2.84 -7.86 -9.83
CA ILE A 189 -2.64 -6.96 -10.97
C ILE A 189 -2.77 -7.76 -12.26
N ILE A 190 -3.71 -7.35 -13.11
CA ILE A 190 -3.97 -8.02 -14.40
C ILE A 190 -3.40 -7.25 -15.58
N ARG A 191 -3.13 -5.95 -15.41
CA ARG A 191 -2.52 -5.11 -16.45
C ARG A 191 -1.82 -3.89 -15.84
N VAL A 192 -0.71 -3.50 -16.45
CA VAL A 192 -0.07 -2.20 -16.24
C VAL A 192 0.05 -1.52 -17.59
N ASP A 193 -0.48 -0.30 -17.69
CA ASP A 193 -0.43 0.51 -18.90
C ASP A 193 0.59 1.65 -18.69
N VAL A 194 1.50 1.82 -19.65
CA VAL A 194 2.53 2.86 -19.66
C VAL A 194 2.36 3.78 -20.85
N SER A 195 2.74 5.04 -20.67
CA SER A 195 2.65 6.08 -21.69
C SER A 195 3.92 6.92 -21.71
N ALA A 196 4.28 7.46 -22.88
CA ALA A 196 5.38 8.40 -23.07
C ALA A 196 4.93 9.74 -23.68
N ASP A 197 3.64 10.06 -23.64
CA ASP A 197 3.07 11.30 -24.19
C ASP A 197 2.12 12.00 -23.21
N GLY A 198 2.33 11.80 -21.91
CA GLY A 198 1.51 12.37 -20.85
C GLY A 198 0.16 11.65 -20.65
N GLY A 199 0.02 10.42 -21.13
CA GLY A 199 -1.19 9.60 -20.97
C GLY A 199 -2.20 9.69 -22.12
N LYS A 200 -1.79 10.16 -23.31
CA LYS A 200 -2.65 10.23 -24.49
C LYS A 200 -2.72 8.89 -25.22
N THR A 201 -1.59 8.20 -25.33
CA THR A 201 -1.49 6.85 -25.86
C THR A 201 -0.85 5.91 -24.85
N TRP A 202 -1.22 4.64 -24.90
CA TRP A 202 -0.87 3.64 -23.89
C TRP A 202 -0.39 2.35 -24.54
N GLN A 203 0.60 1.73 -23.92
CA GLN A 203 1.08 0.38 -24.23
C GLN A 203 1.01 -0.46 -22.95
N ALA A 204 0.58 -1.71 -23.06
CA ALA A 204 0.67 -2.65 -21.94
C ALA A 204 2.14 -2.98 -21.66
N ALA A 205 2.52 -2.99 -20.38
CA ALA A 205 3.84 -3.44 -19.93
C ALA A 205 3.94 -4.97 -19.99
N ASP A 206 5.09 -5.46 -20.42
CA ASP A 206 5.42 -6.88 -20.54
C ASP A 206 6.95 -7.05 -20.50
N PRO A 207 7.53 -7.90 -19.61
CA PRO A 207 6.86 -8.77 -18.65
C PRO A 207 6.20 -8.06 -17.47
N LEU A 208 5.15 -8.71 -16.95
CA LEU A 208 4.55 -8.49 -15.64
C LEU A 208 4.90 -9.67 -14.71
N GLU A 209 5.87 -9.47 -13.84
CA GLU A 209 6.42 -10.47 -12.94
C GLU A 209 5.69 -10.41 -11.59
N SER A 210 5.17 -11.54 -11.12
CA SER A 210 4.54 -11.70 -9.81
C SER A 210 4.96 -13.03 -9.20
N ASP A 211 4.74 -13.21 -7.90
CA ASP A 211 4.90 -14.52 -7.28
C ASP A 211 3.84 -15.52 -7.79
N GLU A 212 3.92 -16.77 -7.35
CA GLU A 212 2.96 -17.83 -7.74
C GLU A 212 1.57 -17.66 -7.11
N SER A 213 1.33 -16.55 -6.41
CA SER A 213 0.06 -16.32 -5.73
C SER A 213 -1.09 -16.17 -6.72
N ARG A 214 -2.26 -16.69 -6.29
CA ARG A 214 -3.50 -16.67 -7.08
C ARG A 214 -4.52 -15.77 -6.39
N HIS A 215 -5.37 -15.12 -7.18
CA HIS A 215 -6.53 -14.40 -6.65
C HIS A 215 -7.41 -15.36 -5.82
N PRO A 216 -7.95 -14.94 -4.65
CA PRO A 216 -7.90 -13.63 -4.00
C PRO A 216 -6.78 -13.45 -2.97
N ARG A 217 -5.64 -14.10 -3.16
CA ARG A 217 -4.49 -14.06 -2.25
C ARG A 217 -3.22 -13.52 -2.91
N ALA A 218 -3.38 -12.60 -3.85
CA ALA A 218 -2.27 -11.92 -4.50
C ALA A 218 -1.71 -10.82 -3.59
N TRP A 219 -0.94 -11.21 -2.58
CA TRP A 219 -0.42 -10.30 -1.55
C TRP A 219 0.85 -9.57 -1.98
N GLY A 220 1.69 -10.24 -2.77
CA GLY A 220 2.92 -9.68 -3.31
C GLY A 220 2.64 -8.65 -4.40
N TRP A 221 3.55 -7.69 -4.56
CA TRP A 221 3.50 -6.76 -5.69
C TRP A 221 3.74 -7.47 -7.02
N SER A 222 3.39 -6.79 -8.11
CA SER A 222 3.84 -7.16 -9.45
C SER A 222 4.88 -6.16 -9.93
N LEU A 223 6.06 -6.66 -10.32
CA LEU A 223 7.08 -5.87 -10.98
C LEU A 223 6.79 -5.86 -12.48
N TRP A 224 6.98 -4.71 -13.11
CA TRP A 224 6.70 -4.57 -14.54
C TRP A 224 7.87 -3.91 -15.25
N SER A 225 8.02 -4.25 -16.53
CA SER A 225 8.92 -3.54 -17.43
C SER A 225 8.28 -3.30 -18.79
N ALA A 226 8.72 -2.26 -19.49
CA ALA A 226 8.23 -1.94 -20.81
C ALA A 226 9.29 -1.21 -21.63
N GLU A 227 9.27 -1.40 -22.94
CA GLU A 227 9.96 -0.53 -23.88
C GLU A 227 8.91 0.27 -24.67
N VAL A 228 8.85 1.58 -24.41
CA VAL A 228 7.81 2.45 -24.96
C VAL A 228 8.40 3.31 -26.08
N PRO A 229 7.76 3.38 -27.27
CA PRO A 229 8.18 4.28 -28.34
C PRO A 229 8.16 5.74 -27.89
N VAL A 230 9.20 6.48 -28.28
CA VAL A 230 9.26 7.94 -28.11
C VAL A 230 9.42 8.61 -29.47
N SER A 231 8.66 9.67 -29.71
CA SER A 231 8.85 10.46 -30.93
C SER A 231 10.23 11.11 -30.87
N LYS A 232 11.08 10.91 -31.89
CA LYS A 232 12.50 11.30 -31.94
C LYS A 232 12.79 12.81 -31.91
N LYS A 233 11.88 13.66 -31.39
CA LYS A 233 12.12 15.09 -31.26
C LYS A 233 12.73 15.35 -29.88
N SER A 234 13.95 15.87 -29.89
CA SER A 234 14.62 16.45 -28.72
C SER A 234 13.63 17.22 -27.85
N GLY A 235 13.56 16.89 -26.56
CA GLY A 235 12.63 17.53 -25.64
C GLY A 235 12.42 16.75 -24.35
N GLU A 236 11.68 17.38 -23.44
CA GLU A 236 11.18 16.70 -22.24
C GLU A 236 10.06 15.74 -22.62
N VAL A 237 10.13 14.52 -22.09
CA VAL A 237 9.12 13.48 -22.27
C VAL A 237 8.47 13.21 -20.91
N GLN A 238 7.14 13.25 -20.87
CA GLN A 238 6.39 12.86 -19.69
C GLN A 238 5.93 11.41 -19.80
N LEU A 239 6.51 10.56 -18.95
CA LEU A 239 6.13 9.18 -18.76
C LEU A 239 4.97 9.10 -17.76
N CYS A 240 4.02 8.20 -17.99
CA CYS A 240 2.92 7.92 -17.06
C CYS A 240 2.73 6.41 -16.90
N VAL A 241 2.25 5.99 -15.74
CA VAL A 241 1.85 4.60 -15.48
C VAL A 241 0.53 4.53 -14.73
N LYS A 242 -0.26 3.50 -15.06
CA LYS A 242 -1.47 3.10 -14.33
C LYS A 242 -1.62 1.58 -14.32
N ALA A 243 -2.16 1.04 -13.24
CA ALA A 243 -2.46 -0.38 -13.12
C ALA A 243 -3.97 -0.67 -13.07
N VAL A 244 -4.31 -1.91 -13.39
CA VAL A 244 -5.65 -2.48 -13.30
C VAL A 244 -5.57 -3.76 -12.48
N ASP A 245 -6.43 -3.87 -11.46
CA ASP A 245 -6.52 -5.07 -10.64
C ASP A 245 -7.59 -6.07 -11.13
N SER A 246 -7.68 -7.23 -10.50
CA SER A 246 -8.56 -8.33 -10.91
C SER A 246 -10.05 -8.03 -10.72
N GLN A 247 -10.40 -6.91 -10.08
CA GLN A 247 -11.76 -6.38 -9.99
C GLN A 247 -11.96 -5.17 -10.91
N TYR A 248 -11.04 -4.95 -11.84
CA TYR A 248 -11.01 -3.83 -12.78
C TYR A 248 -10.99 -2.45 -12.12
N ASN A 249 -10.58 -2.35 -10.85
CA ASN A 249 -10.31 -1.04 -10.27
C ASN A 249 -9.12 -0.41 -11.01
N THR A 250 -9.18 0.89 -11.22
CA THR A 250 -8.15 1.68 -11.87
C THR A 250 -7.72 2.86 -11.01
N GLN A 251 -6.58 3.44 -11.36
CA GLN A 251 -6.09 4.66 -10.72
C GLN A 251 -6.78 5.92 -11.32
N PRO A 252 -7.01 6.96 -10.52
CA PRO A 252 -7.43 8.26 -11.04
C PRO A 252 -6.29 8.93 -11.81
N GLU A 253 -6.63 9.79 -12.76
CA GLU A 253 -5.61 10.43 -13.61
C GLU A 253 -4.75 11.47 -12.86
N ASN A 254 -5.37 12.17 -11.91
CA ASN A 254 -4.84 13.40 -11.32
C ASN A 254 -5.09 13.43 -9.81
N PHE A 255 -4.26 14.18 -9.07
CA PHE A 255 -4.29 14.22 -7.60
C PHE A 255 -5.33 15.20 -7.04
N GLU A 256 -5.79 16.15 -7.84
CA GLU A 256 -6.67 17.26 -7.45
C GLU A 256 -7.98 16.73 -6.85
N ASN A 257 -8.57 15.72 -7.49
CA ASN A 257 -9.85 15.14 -7.07
C ASN A 257 -9.73 14.10 -5.94
N ILE A 258 -8.50 13.74 -5.56
CA ILE A 258 -8.24 12.80 -4.46
C ILE A 258 -7.39 13.43 -3.34
N TRP A 259 -7.05 14.72 -3.45
CA TRP A 259 -6.29 15.43 -2.44
C TRP A 259 -7.03 15.34 -1.10
N ASN A 260 -6.26 15.24 -0.02
CA ASN A 260 -6.78 15.30 1.34
C ASN A 260 -5.71 15.88 2.26
N LEU A 261 -6.12 16.49 3.38
CA LEU A 261 -5.25 17.19 4.33
C LEU A 261 -4.06 16.37 4.88
N ARG A 262 -4.17 15.04 4.90
CA ARG A 262 -3.13 14.10 5.37
C ARG A 262 -2.21 13.60 4.25
N GLY A 263 -2.57 13.80 2.98
CA GLY A 263 -1.82 13.29 1.84
C GLY A 263 -1.78 11.77 1.72
N VAL A 264 -2.73 11.05 2.35
CA VAL A 264 -2.84 9.58 2.26
C VAL A 264 -3.62 9.17 1.00
N LEU A 265 -3.61 7.88 0.67
CA LEU A 265 -4.32 7.34 -0.52
C LEU A 265 -3.89 8.01 -1.84
N ALA A 266 -2.59 8.33 -1.95
CA ALA A 266 -2.01 8.98 -3.12
C ALA A 266 -1.81 8.00 -4.29
N ASN A 267 -2.90 7.58 -4.94
CA ASN A 267 -2.88 6.55 -5.98
C ASN A 267 -3.18 7.05 -7.41
N ALA A 268 -3.13 8.35 -7.69
CA ALA A 268 -3.23 8.83 -9.07
C ALA A 268 -2.07 8.32 -9.95
N TYR A 269 -2.17 8.50 -11.27
CA TYR A 269 -1.09 8.12 -12.19
C TYR A 269 0.25 8.71 -11.74
N HIS A 270 1.26 7.85 -11.61
CA HIS A 270 2.61 8.33 -11.35
C HIS A 270 3.19 8.87 -12.67
N ARG A 271 3.67 10.11 -12.62
CA ARG A 271 4.21 10.82 -13.79
C ARG A 271 5.67 11.16 -13.55
N VAL A 272 6.51 10.91 -14.56
CA VAL A 272 7.95 11.17 -14.53
C VAL A 272 8.34 11.98 -15.76
N ASN A 273 8.94 13.14 -15.57
CA ASN A 273 9.50 13.94 -16.65
C ASN A 273 10.98 13.57 -16.85
N ILE A 274 11.35 13.25 -18.08
CA ILE A 274 12.73 12.90 -18.44
C ILE A 274 13.22 13.73 -19.62
N LYS A 275 14.53 13.73 -19.82
CA LYS A 275 15.20 14.30 -20.99
C LYS A 275 15.76 13.18 -21.86
N ILE A 276 15.57 13.29 -23.17
CA ILE A 276 16.19 12.36 -24.12
C ILE A 276 17.63 12.81 -24.41
N GLU A 277 18.59 11.92 -24.18
CA GLU A 277 19.99 12.12 -24.59
C GLU A 277 20.09 12.09 -26.13
N GLN A 278 20.83 13.04 -26.69
CA GLN A 278 21.09 13.14 -28.14
C GLN A 278 22.08 12.07 -28.61
#